data_AF-A0A090R1C4-F1
#
_entry.id   AF-A0A090R1C4-F1
#
_cell.length_a   1.000
_cell.length_b   1.000
_cell.length_c   1.000
_cell.angle_alpha   90.00
_cell.angle_beta   90.00
_cell.angle_gamma   90.00
#
_symmetry.space_group_name_H-M   'P 1'
#
loop_
_entity.id
_entity.type
_entity.pdbx_description
1 polymer ?
#
loop_
_entity_poly.entity_id
_entity_poly.type
_entity_poly.pdbx_seq_one_letter_code
_entity_poly.pdbx_strand_id
1 'polypeptide(L)'
;MGMLAQVKAGAFLAASLDMDSPEELGQWRTESGVECALLARGVLAITPSDLTKEAKAIVISSGIHGDETAPIELVQRLAEHILSGRYNPLTVYC
;
A
#
# COMPACT_ATOMS: atom_id res chain seq x y z
N MET A 1 4.82 2.82 17.46
CA MET A 1 5.30 3.34 16.16
C MET A 1 4.09 3.96 15.47
N GLY A 2 4.20 5.17 14.92
CA GLY A 2 3.06 5.87 14.30
C GLY A 2 2.49 5.11 13.09
N MET A 3 1.22 5.35 12.75
CA MET A 3 0.51 4.65 11.67
C MET A 3 1.29 4.72 10.35
N LEU A 4 1.80 5.90 9.97
CA LEU A 4 2.57 6.07 8.74
C LEU A 4 3.87 5.26 8.75
N ALA A 5 4.54 5.21 9.89
CA ALA A 5 5.78 4.44 10.04
C ALA A 5 5.54 2.93 9.95
N GLN A 6 4.43 2.43 10.51
CA GLN A 6 4.01 1.04 10.37
C GLN A 6 3.71 0.68 8.91
N VAL A 7 2.96 1.54 8.20
CA VAL A 7 2.68 1.34 6.77
C VAL A 7 3.97 1.32 5.97
N LYS A 8 4.90 2.27 6.18
CA LYS A 8 6.22 2.27 5.51
C LYS A 8 7.02 0.99 5.75
N ALA A 9 6.86 0.36 6.91
CA ALA A 9 7.49 -0.92 7.25
C ALA A 9 6.76 -2.15 6.66
N GLY A 10 5.71 -1.95 5.85
CA GLY A 10 4.93 -3.01 5.21
C GLY A 10 3.77 -3.55 6.06
N ALA A 11 3.53 -3.00 7.25
CA ALA A 11 2.48 -3.46 8.17
C ALA A 11 1.13 -2.73 7.93
N PHE A 12 0.66 -2.69 6.68
CA PHE A 12 -0.50 -1.89 6.27
C PHE A 12 -1.81 -2.28 6.99
N LEU A 13 -2.12 -3.58 7.07
CA LEU A 13 -3.31 -4.10 7.73
C LEU A 13 -3.27 -3.83 9.24
N ALA A 14 -2.15 -4.13 9.89
CA ALA A 14 -1.99 -3.91 11.33
C ALA A 14 -2.16 -2.41 11.67
N ALA A 15 -1.52 -1.52 10.91
CA ALA A 15 -1.66 -0.08 11.06
C ALA A 15 -3.11 0.41 10.85
N SER A 16 -3.85 -0.23 9.94
CA SER A 16 -5.23 0.13 9.65
C SER A 16 -6.20 -0.29 10.77
N LEU A 17 -5.95 -1.43 11.41
CA LEU A 17 -6.76 -1.98 12.49
C LEU A 17 -6.47 -1.36 13.87
N ASP A 18 -5.31 -0.72 14.05
CA ASP A 18 -4.91 -0.10 15.31
C ASP A 18 -5.65 1.22 15.57
N MET A 19 -6.85 1.14 16.14
CA MET A 19 -7.72 2.31 16.41
C MET A 19 -7.20 3.22 17.54
N ASP A 20 -6.21 2.77 18.31
CA ASP A 20 -5.60 3.57 19.38
C ASP A 20 -4.51 4.50 18.83
N SER A 21 -3.92 4.17 17.69
CA SER A 21 -3.01 5.07 16.99
C SER A 21 -3.79 6.24 16.35
N PRO A 22 -3.29 7.49 16.45
CA PRO A 22 -3.86 8.59 15.69
C PRO A 22 -3.74 8.35 14.18
N GLU A 23 -4.66 8.93 13.41
CA GLU A 23 -4.59 8.92 11.96
C GLU A 23 -3.43 9.81 11.48
N GLU A 24 -2.52 9.23 10.71
CA GLU A 24 -1.38 9.93 10.11
C GLU A 24 -1.46 9.82 8.59
N LEU A 25 -1.41 10.96 7.91
CA LEU A 25 -1.31 11.00 6.45
C LEU A 25 0.13 11.28 6.05
N GLY A 26 0.51 10.86 4.84
CA GLY A 26 1.84 11.19 4.37
C GLY A 26 2.18 10.61 3.02
N GLN A 27 3.18 11.22 2.39
CA GLN A 27 3.74 10.78 1.12
C GLN A 27 5.19 10.38 1.33
N TRP A 28 5.64 9.38 0.58
CA TRP A 28 7.02 8.97 0.56
C TRP A 28 7.36 8.29 -0.77
N ARG A 29 8.66 8.15 -1.00
CA ARG A 29 9.19 7.33 -2.08
C ARG A 29 9.93 6.15 -1.46
N THR A 30 9.65 4.96 -1.96
CA THR A 30 10.41 3.75 -1.61
C THR A 30 11.81 3.80 -2.21
N GLU A 31 12.72 2.95 -1.76
CA GLU A 31 14.07 2.85 -2.34
C GLU A 31 14.03 2.42 -3.81
N SER A 32 13.02 1.66 -4.23
CA SER A 32 12.79 1.27 -5.62
C SER A 32 12.19 2.38 -6.49
N GLY A 33 11.96 3.57 -5.93
CA GLY A 33 11.48 4.74 -6.66
C GLY A 33 9.96 4.84 -6.77
N VAL A 34 9.21 3.86 -6.27
CA VAL A 34 7.74 3.89 -6.23
C VAL A 34 7.27 4.98 -5.27
N GLU A 35 6.39 5.85 -5.74
CA GLU A 35 5.74 6.87 -4.92
C GLU A 35 4.54 6.27 -4.19
N CYS A 36 4.41 6.60 -2.91
CA CYS A 36 3.34 6.09 -2.06
C CYS A 36 2.71 7.25 -1.28
N ALA A 37 1.40 7.17 -1.08
CA ALA A 37 0.66 8.10 -0.24
C ALA A 37 -0.35 7.35 0.63
N LEU A 38 -0.27 7.56 1.94
CA LEU A 38 -1.30 7.16 2.88
C LEU A 38 -2.33 8.29 2.93
N LEU A 39 -3.47 8.08 2.28
CA LEU A 39 -4.50 9.09 2.06
C LEU A 39 -5.53 9.14 3.19
N ALA A 40 -5.71 8.01 3.86
CA ALA A 40 -6.52 7.82 5.05
C ALA A 40 -6.10 6.50 5.71
N ARG A 41 -6.58 6.23 6.92
CA ARG A 41 -6.52 4.89 7.51
C ARG A 41 -7.12 3.86 6.55
N GLY A 42 -6.37 2.82 6.22
CA GLY A 42 -6.80 1.79 5.27
C GLY A 42 -6.82 2.21 3.79
N VAL A 43 -6.28 3.39 3.43
CA VAL A 43 -6.23 3.86 2.04
C VAL A 43 -4.80 4.21 1.62
N LEU A 44 -4.17 3.29 0.89
CA LEU A 44 -2.82 3.44 0.36
C LEU A 44 -2.86 3.63 -1.17
N ALA A 45 -2.35 4.75 -1.64
CA ALA A 45 -2.09 4.99 -3.05
C ALA A 45 -0.63 4.65 -3.39
N ILE A 46 -0.44 4.00 -4.54
CA ILE A 46 0.86 3.57 -5.06
C ILE A 46 0.95 4.01 -6.51
N THR A 47 1.97 4.81 -6.80
CA THR A 47 2.28 5.28 -8.15
C THR A 47 3.66 4.76 -8.54
N PRO A 48 3.75 3.89 -9.56
CA PRO A 48 5.03 3.37 -10.01
C PRO A 48 5.91 4.49 -10.58
N SER A 49 7.23 4.30 -10.56
CA SER A 49 8.21 5.32 -10.95
C SER A 49 8.19 5.70 -12.43
N ASP A 50 7.73 4.80 -13.31
CA ASP A 50 7.71 4.99 -14.76
C ASP A 50 6.28 4.86 -15.31
N LEU A 51 5.52 5.95 -15.22
CA LEU A 51 4.15 6.02 -15.74
C LEU A 51 4.17 6.12 -17.27
N THR A 52 3.88 5.02 -17.93
CA THR A 52 3.61 5.01 -19.38
C THR A 52 2.17 5.46 -19.66
N LYS A 53 1.88 5.82 -20.91
CA LYS A 53 0.51 6.13 -21.36
C LYS A 53 -0.45 4.93 -21.24
N GLU A 54 0.09 3.71 -21.10
CA GLU A 54 -0.68 2.47 -20.96
C GLU A 54 -0.91 2.08 -19.50
N ALA A 55 -0.31 2.80 -18.55
CA ALA A 55 -0.48 2.54 -17.13
C ALA A 55 -1.96 2.67 -16.75
N LYS A 56 -2.46 1.69 -16.00
CA LYS A 56 -3.85 1.63 -15.55
C LYS A 56 -3.97 2.24 -14.16
N ALA A 57 -5.01 3.04 -13.96
CA ALA A 57 -5.48 3.37 -12.61
C ALA A 57 -6.35 2.20 -12.12
N ILE A 58 -5.89 1.49 -11.10
CA ILE A 58 -6.58 0.31 -10.54
C ILE A 58 -6.94 0.60 -9.08
N VAL A 59 -8.19 0.33 -8.71
CA VAL A 59 -8.63 0.32 -7.31
C VAL A 59 -8.81 -1.13 -6.88
N ILE A 60 -8.10 -1.53 -5.82
CA ILE A 60 -8.26 -2.84 -5.17
C ILE A 60 -8.87 -2.58 -3.80
N SER A 61 -10.09 -3.08 -3.57
CA SER A 61 -10.77 -2.99 -2.29
C SER A 61 -11.01 -4.38 -1.70
N SER A 62 -10.93 -4.46 -0.38
CA SER A 62 -11.20 -5.68 0.41
C SER A 62 -11.72 -5.27 1.79
N GLY A 63 -12.36 -6.20 2.51
CA GLY A 63 -12.88 -5.91 3.85
C GLY A 63 -14.15 -5.07 3.87
N ILE A 64 -14.95 -5.14 2.79
CA ILE A 64 -16.32 -4.59 2.79
C ILE A 64 -17.17 -5.32 3.82
N HIS A 65 -17.03 -6.65 3.87
CA HIS A 65 -17.43 -7.48 4.99
C HIS A 65 -16.18 -7.87 5.80
N GLY A 66 -16.27 -7.82 7.13
CA GLY A 66 -15.12 -8.03 8.01
C GLY A 66 -14.70 -9.50 8.18
N ASP A 67 -15.57 -10.44 7.81
CA ASP A 67 -15.35 -11.88 7.88
C ASP A 67 -14.73 -12.48 6.60
N GLU A 68 -14.70 -11.72 5.50
CA GLU A 68 -14.00 -12.10 4.27
C GLU A 68 -12.51 -11.75 4.35
N THR A 69 -11.76 -12.53 5.15
CA THR A 69 -10.35 -12.20 5.45
C THR A 69 -9.37 -12.53 4.33
N ALA A 70 -9.67 -13.50 3.48
CA ALA A 70 -8.74 -13.94 2.44
C ALA A 70 -8.35 -12.82 1.45
N PRO A 71 -9.28 -12.01 0.91
CA PRO A 71 -8.92 -10.83 0.11
C PRO A 71 -8.08 -9.80 0.89
N ILE A 72 -8.36 -9.60 2.18
CA ILE A 72 -7.64 -8.64 3.03
C ILE A 72 -6.17 -9.06 3.18
N GLU A 73 -5.93 -10.34 3.42
CA GLU A 73 -4.59 -10.91 3.56
C GLU A 73 -3.79 -10.82 2.25
N LEU A 74 -4.44 -11.01 1.10
CA LEU A 74 -3.80 -10.86 -0.21
C LEU A 74 -3.40 -9.40 -0.46
N VAL A 75 -4.26 -8.44 -0.15
CA VAL A 75 -3.96 -7.00 -0.28
C VAL A 75 -2.82 -6.61 0.65
N GLN A 76 -2.81 -7.09 1.89
CA GLN A 76 -1.71 -6.88 2.83
C GLN A 76 -0.36 -7.35 2.27
N ARG A 77 -0.31 -8.58 1.75
CA ARG A 77 0.93 -9.14 1.16
C ARG A 77 1.38 -8.38 -0.08
N LEU A 78 0.43 -7.97 -0.93
CA LEU A 78 0.72 -7.16 -2.11
C LEU A 78 1.35 -5.81 -1.71
N ALA A 79 0.75 -5.11 -0.75
CA ALA A 79 1.28 -3.86 -0.23
C ALA A 79 2.66 -4.06 0.38
N GLU A 80 2.85 -5.07 1.24
CA GLU A 80 4.14 -5.41 1.84
C GLU A 80 5.22 -5.67 0.77
N HIS A 81 4.89 -6.42 -0.29
CA HIS A 81 5.84 -6.73 -1.36
C HIS A 81 6.23 -5.48 -2.17
N ILE A 82 5.30 -4.57 -2.44
CA ILE A 82 5.62 -3.32 -3.13
C ILE A 82 6.48 -2.40 -2.24
N LEU A 83 6.07 -2.21 -0.99
CA LEU A 83 6.73 -1.31 -0.04
C LEU A 83 8.14 -1.77 0.34
N SER A 84 8.37 -3.08 0.38
CA SER A 84 9.70 -3.68 0.57
C SER A 84 10.55 -3.74 -0.71
N GLY A 85 10.01 -3.33 -1.86
CA GLY A 85 10.69 -3.39 -3.15
C GLY A 85 10.81 -4.79 -3.76
N ARG A 86 10.19 -5.82 -3.17
CA ARG A 86 10.11 -7.18 -3.72
C ARG A 86 9.28 -7.27 -5.01
N TYR A 87 8.35 -6.34 -5.19
CA TYR A 87 7.54 -6.23 -6.40
C TYR A 87 7.50 -4.79 -6.89
N ASN A 88 7.79 -4.56 -8.16
CA ASN A 88 7.66 -3.25 -8.79
C ASN A 88 6.47 -3.27 -9.78
N PRO A 89 5.41 -2.50 -9.54
CA PRO A 89 4.17 -2.56 -10.33
C PRO A 89 4.28 -2.08 -11.79
N LEU A 90 5.44 -1.69 -12.32
CA LEU A 90 5.65 -1.39 -13.75
C LEU A 90 7.01 -1.88 -14.32
N THR A 91 7.61 -2.94 -13.77
CA THR A 91 8.76 -3.56 -14.47
C THR A 91 8.27 -4.24 -15.77
N VAL A 92 8.43 -3.55 -16.89
CA VAL A 92 8.31 -4.15 -18.22
C VAL A 92 9.57 -4.99 -18.44
N TYR A 93 9.41 -6.31 -18.47
CA TYR A 93 10.44 -7.19 -19.00
C TYR A 93 10.45 -6.99 -20.52
N CYS A 94 11.38 -6.17 -21.01
CA CYS A 94 11.68 -6.05 -22.44
C CYS A 94 12.62 -7.17 -22.87
#